data_AF-A0AA38P433-F1
#
_entry.id   AF-A0AA38P433-F1
#
_cell.length_a   1.000
_cell.length_b   1.000
_cell.length_c   1.000
_cell.angle_alpha   90.00
_cell.angle_beta   90.00
_cell.angle_gamma   90.00
#
_symmetry.space_group_name_H-M   'P 1'
#
loop_
_entity.id
_entity.type
_entity.pdbx_description
1 polymer ?
#
loop_
_entity_poly.entity_id
_entity_poly.type
_entity_poly.pdbx_seq_one_letter_code
_entity_poly.pdbx_strand_id
1 'polypeptide(L)'
;MPNTELLRYIPFLKNLLPHKEAISIRRLPVDIWVEEIFIYLTVEDVICLRRVNKTLFLITHEPVIWKRFLLRLPIPPPPLRPTLRWSLDLTSFQIEQLVTKAIIADDNWRRLTPRFAYSHVELAFNEVLELKLLPGGQYMVASVKDKSSRRFYICVYCLDHPDRHFPPLARTPVPTRAYNIQARFLPWKDRRPGIMILYCLRTPLDDKPRRYNLAELNYNPEIDVPFPVKHNCICTFVDMESLEVLSDPSISRTSDAFRARAAALPKPFQFVIDLVSNSPIEFPSLLQYRGRPFACIVQRPNEIVLLDLLTSRTSSIKCERIPTYDEEHKIRAVRVLPRQDQVLIIRTFRLRKWNGNLIEGVDKHTVEIHNLPRPGQLGVSSTFEEYRLLEDAMNVAEFHISDFYEPIKGRDHPDLYDPNARPDPITIYACLEDLGGMVQYSVLPLQAYDGHWFYNLEFCPKVEQTVQDPDHHMRILPGLHRALVYTVPVGDRSDRPKIMSLGRYHNPDWNLWYEGYPHGPFPQGDLSVVRQRYRQPEDLYWKIQCHSNVFKQISEAGCNAITWDESTGRVCMAMQKNMNFLILDVKRVMTPDDRFAQWRRLQAMTAGPDTLW
;
A
#
# COMPACT_ATOMS: atom_id res chain seq x y z
N MET A 1 20.01 -26.90 -10.59
CA MET A 1 20.45 -28.19 -9.99
C MET A 1 19.78 -28.31 -8.64
N PRO A 2 19.03 -29.38 -8.35
CA PRO A 2 18.30 -29.47 -7.09
C PRO A 2 19.24 -29.94 -5.97
N ASN A 3 19.37 -29.12 -4.93
CA ASN A 3 20.02 -29.46 -3.66
C ASN A 3 19.35 -30.70 -3.05
N THR A 4 19.95 -31.87 -3.28
CA THR A 4 19.45 -33.18 -2.85
C THR A 4 20.13 -33.68 -1.57
N GLU A 5 21.01 -32.87 -0.94
CA GLU A 5 21.79 -33.32 0.21
C GLU A 5 21.17 -33.01 1.60
N LEU A 6 20.15 -32.16 1.69
CA LEU A 6 19.57 -31.71 2.97
C LEU A 6 18.74 -32.78 3.72
N LEU A 7 18.48 -33.95 3.13
CA LEU A 7 17.41 -34.87 3.59
C LEU A 7 17.88 -36.24 4.11
N ARG A 8 19.19 -36.46 4.31
CA ARG A 8 19.71 -37.75 4.81
C ARG A 8 19.45 -38.04 6.30
N TYR A 9 18.81 -37.16 7.06
CA TYR A 9 18.72 -37.31 8.52
C TYR A 9 17.28 -37.27 9.06
N ILE A 10 16.55 -38.39 8.87
CA ILE A 10 15.27 -38.68 9.56
C ILE A 10 15.32 -39.98 10.42
N PRO A 11 16.25 -40.17 11.38
CA PRO A 11 16.11 -41.27 12.36
C PRO A 11 15.11 -40.96 13.48
N PHE A 12 14.87 -39.68 13.79
CA PHE A 12 14.16 -39.25 15.00
C PHE A 12 12.63 -39.48 14.97
N LEU A 13 11.98 -39.41 13.80
CA LEU A 13 10.54 -39.68 13.68
C LEU A 13 10.16 -41.14 14.01
N LYS A 14 11.12 -42.08 13.95
CA LYS A 14 10.88 -43.48 14.32
C LYS A 14 10.68 -43.69 15.82
N ASN A 15 11.24 -42.81 16.67
CA ASN A 15 11.26 -43.01 18.13
C ASN A 15 10.14 -42.28 18.89
N LEU A 16 9.41 -41.37 18.24
CA LEU A 16 8.37 -40.56 18.89
C LEU A 16 6.95 -41.13 18.79
N LEU A 17 6.76 -42.27 18.13
CA LEU A 17 5.41 -42.83 17.87
C LEU A 17 5.35 -44.31 18.24
N PRO A 18 4.52 -44.72 19.23
CA PRO A 18 4.32 -46.13 19.53
C PRO A 18 3.69 -46.86 18.34
N HIS A 19 4.41 -47.87 17.84
CA HIS A 19 3.98 -48.77 16.78
C HIS A 19 2.83 -49.67 17.24
N LYS A 20 1.58 -49.20 17.14
CA LYS A 20 0.43 -50.12 17.02
C LYS A 20 -0.54 -49.61 15.96
N GLU A 21 -0.66 -50.44 14.92
CA GLU A 21 -1.57 -50.43 13.75
C GLU A 21 -1.30 -49.38 12.65
N ALA A 22 -0.95 -49.91 11.47
CA ALA A 22 -0.26 -49.22 10.40
C ALA A 22 -1.22 -48.71 9.32
N ILE A 23 -1.47 -47.40 9.32
CA ILE A 23 -1.93 -46.71 8.11
C ILE A 23 -0.71 -46.59 7.18
N SER A 24 -0.74 -47.30 6.04
CA SER A 24 0.35 -47.37 5.04
C SER A 24 0.91 -45.99 4.67
N ILE A 25 0.04 -44.98 4.61
CA ILE A 25 0.39 -43.60 4.25
C ILE A 25 1.40 -42.93 5.20
N ARG A 26 1.48 -43.39 6.46
CA ARG A 26 2.44 -42.86 7.45
C ARG A 26 3.88 -43.32 7.20
N ARG A 27 4.08 -44.31 6.33
CA ARG A 27 5.40 -44.82 5.96
C ARG A 27 5.96 -44.15 4.72
N LEU A 28 5.19 -43.29 4.05
CA LEU A 28 5.68 -42.56 2.89
C LEU A 28 6.81 -41.61 3.29
N PRO A 29 7.89 -41.56 2.50
CA PRO A 29 8.94 -40.55 2.66
C PRO A 29 8.37 -39.12 2.59
N VAL A 30 9.02 -38.18 3.29
CA VAL A 30 8.55 -36.78 3.38
C VAL A 30 8.58 -36.08 2.02
N ASP A 31 9.56 -36.40 1.18
CA ASP A 31 9.66 -35.98 -0.22
C ASP A 31 8.44 -36.41 -1.03
N ILE A 32 7.96 -37.65 -0.90
CA ILE A 32 6.73 -38.07 -1.58
C ILE A 32 5.52 -37.23 -1.13
N TRP A 33 5.44 -36.89 0.16
CA TRP A 33 4.39 -35.99 0.64
C TRP A 33 4.47 -34.59 0.02
N VAL A 34 5.66 -33.99 0.02
CA VAL A 34 5.86 -32.60 -0.37
C VAL A 34 5.92 -32.41 -1.88
N GLU A 35 6.62 -33.30 -2.58
CA GLU A 35 6.90 -33.24 -4.01
C GLU A 35 5.80 -33.86 -4.86
N GLU A 36 5.18 -34.95 -4.41
CA GLU A 36 4.23 -35.71 -5.23
C GLU A 36 2.78 -35.56 -4.76
N ILE A 37 2.52 -35.50 -3.45
CA ILE A 37 1.12 -35.44 -2.95
C ILE A 37 0.63 -33.99 -2.84
N PHE A 38 1.37 -33.13 -2.15
CA PHE A 38 0.91 -31.78 -1.80
C PHE A 38 0.79 -30.83 -2.98
N ILE A 39 1.43 -31.14 -4.11
CA ILE A 39 1.31 -30.33 -5.34
C ILE A 39 -0.11 -30.36 -5.95
N TYR A 40 -0.89 -31.39 -5.62
CA TYR A 40 -2.28 -31.61 -6.03
C TYR A 40 -3.30 -31.21 -4.96
N LEU A 41 -2.83 -30.76 -3.79
CA LEU A 41 -3.71 -30.34 -2.71
C LEU A 41 -3.97 -28.84 -2.78
N THR A 42 -5.18 -28.44 -2.42
CA THR A 42 -5.51 -27.02 -2.23
C THR A 42 -5.00 -26.51 -0.89
N VAL A 43 -4.96 -25.19 -0.71
CA VAL A 43 -4.65 -24.58 0.59
C VAL A 43 -5.61 -25.08 1.67
N GLU A 44 -6.89 -25.25 1.35
CA GLU A 44 -7.88 -25.80 2.28
C GLU A 44 -7.53 -27.23 2.72
N ASP A 45 -7.12 -28.09 1.79
CA ASP A 45 -6.74 -29.47 2.07
C ASP A 45 -5.51 -29.52 3.00
N VAL A 46 -4.48 -28.74 2.68
CA VAL A 46 -3.25 -28.63 3.50
C VAL A 46 -3.60 -28.17 4.93
N ILE A 47 -4.48 -27.18 5.07
CA ILE A 47 -4.95 -26.71 6.38
C ILE A 47 -5.76 -27.78 7.11
N CYS A 48 -6.57 -28.57 6.41
CA CYS A 48 -7.33 -29.68 7.01
C CYS A 48 -6.40 -30.79 7.51
N LEU A 49 -5.33 -31.13 6.76
CA LEU A 49 -4.35 -32.15 7.13
C LEU A 49 -3.63 -31.83 8.45
N ARG A 50 -3.47 -30.54 8.80
CA ARG A 50 -2.92 -30.11 10.09
C ARG A 50 -3.69 -30.65 11.29
N ARG A 51 -4.98 -30.95 11.12
CA ARG A 51 -5.86 -31.45 12.18
C ARG A 51 -5.83 -32.97 12.34
N VAL A 52 -5.19 -33.69 11.41
CA VAL A 52 -5.21 -35.16 11.36
C VAL A 52 -4.20 -35.75 12.36
N ASN A 53 -2.95 -35.31 12.33
CA ASN A 53 -1.92 -35.75 13.28
C ASN A 53 -0.73 -34.76 13.35
N LYS A 54 0.14 -34.94 14.36
CA LYS A 54 1.31 -34.07 14.60
C LYS A 54 2.31 -34.08 13.44
N THR A 55 2.52 -35.21 12.77
CA THR A 55 3.47 -35.32 11.65
C THR A 55 2.99 -34.49 10.46
N LEU A 56 1.73 -34.64 10.06
CA LEU A 56 1.14 -33.84 8.98
C LEU A 56 1.04 -32.36 9.37
N PHE A 57 0.77 -32.05 10.64
CA PHE A 57 0.87 -30.68 11.14
C PHE A 57 2.25 -30.10 10.84
N LEU A 58 3.35 -30.83 11.06
CA LEU A 58 4.70 -30.32 10.83
C LEU A 58 5.03 -30.23 9.33
N ILE A 59 4.76 -31.29 8.55
CA ILE A 59 5.07 -31.34 7.10
C ILE A 59 4.31 -30.23 6.35
N THR A 60 3.07 -29.93 6.72
CA THR A 60 2.27 -28.86 6.08
C THR A 60 2.77 -27.44 6.38
N HIS A 61 3.81 -27.26 7.21
CA HIS A 61 4.49 -25.97 7.39
C HIS A 61 5.81 -25.91 6.59
N GLU A 62 6.10 -26.91 5.76
CA GLU A 62 7.29 -26.89 4.92
C GLU A 62 7.23 -25.69 3.93
N PRO A 63 8.27 -24.84 3.88
CA PRO A 63 8.29 -23.61 3.10
C PRO A 63 7.95 -23.81 1.63
N VAL A 64 8.46 -24.89 1.04
CA VAL A 64 8.33 -25.17 -0.40
C VAL A 64 6.87 -25.31 -0.84
N ILE A 65 6.00 -25.83 0.03
CA ILE A 65 4.55 -25.97 -0.24
C ILE A 65 3.94 -24.58 -0.46
N TRP A 66 4.19 -23.67 0.48
CA TRP A 66 3.62 -22.32 0.46
C TRP A 66 4.24 -21.44 -0.62
N LYS A 67 5.53 -21.62 -0.91
CA LYS A 67 6.22 -20.98 -2.05
C LYS A 67 5.56 -21.38 -3.37
N ARG A 68 5.21 -22.66 -3.55
CA ARG A 68 4.48 -23.16 -4.73
C ARG A 68 3.07 -22.57 -4.82
N PHE A 69 2.34 -22.51 -3.70
CA PHE A 69 1.03 -21.87 -3.67
C PHE A 69 1.09 -20.39 -4.05
N LEU A 70 2.11 -19.67 -3.56
CA LEU A 70 2.28 -18.26 -3.90
C LEU A 70 2.54 -18.06 -5.40
N LEU A 71 3.39 -18.89 -6.00
CA LEU A 71 3.72 -18.81 -7.43
C LEU A 71 2.55 -19.19 -8.35
N ARG A 72 1.61 -20.00 -7.85
CA ARG A 72 0.42 -20.46 -8.61
C ARG A 72 -0.83 -19.67 -8.27
N LEU A 73 -0.72 -18.62 -7.46
CA LEU A 73 -1.86 -17.90 -6.93
C LEU A 73 -2.52 -17.07 -8.04
N PRO A 74 -3.81 -17.28 -8.37
CA PRO A 74 -4.48 -16.56 -9.47
C PRO A 74 -4.98 -15.17 -9.07
N ILE A 75 -4.58 -14.68 -7.90
CA ILE A 75 -4.95 -13.37 -7.34
C ILE A 75 -3.68 -12.64 -6.94
N PRO A 76 -3.69 -11.30 -6.85
CA PRO A 76 -2.46 -10.55 -6.62
C PRO A 76 -2.04 -10.75 -5.16
N PRO A 77 -0.91 -11.44 -4.88
CA PRO A 77 -0.37 -11.50 -3.54
C PRO A 77 0.08 -10.12 -3.03
N PRO A 78 0.17 -9.95 -1.70
CA PRO A 78 0.87 -8.82 -1.13
C PRO A 78 2.30 -8.73 -1.66
N PRO A 79 2.74 -7.52 -2.05
CA PRO A 79 4.06 -7.37 -2.62
C PRO A 79 5.14 -7.85 -1.66
N LEU A 80 6.11 -8.60 -2.18
CA LEU A 80 7.21 -9.11 -1.36
C LEU A 80 8.08 -7.96 -0.89
N ARG A 81 8.19 -7.80 0.43
CA ARG A 81 9.13 -6.85 1.03
C ARG A 81 10.57 -7.18 0.56
N PRO A 82 11.39 -6.20 0.14
CA PRO A 82 12.70 -6.49 -0.48
C PRO A 82 13.69 -7.26 0.41
N THR A 83 13.55 -7.15 1.73
CA THR A 83 14.39 -7.85 2.72
C THR A 83 13.93 -9.28 3.02
N LEU A 84 12.75 -9.70 2.53
CA LEU A 84 12.31 -11.08 2.64
C LEU A 84 13.29 -11.97 1.90
N ARG A 85 13.96 -12.88 2.59
CA ARG A 85 14.84 -13.85 1.94
C ARG A 85 13.98 -15.02 1.50
N TRP A 86 13.78 -15.17 0.20
CA TRP A 86 12.96 -16.24 -0.37
C TRP A 86 13.60 -17.62 -0.19
N SER A 87 14.92 -17.70 -0.28
CA SER A 87 15.69 -18.94 -0.17
C SER A 87 15.85 -19.44 1.27
N LEU A 88 15.72 -18.57 2.27
CA LEU A 88 15.90 -18.95 3.68
C LEU A 88 14.65 -19.58 4.28
N ASP A 89 14.81 -20.68 5.00
CA ASP A 89 13.67 -21.35 5.64
C ASP A 89 13.14 -20.59 6.86
N LEU A 90 13.95 -19.73 7.49
CA LEU A 90 13.55 -18.89 8.64
C LEU A 90 12.37 -17.95 8.33
N THR A 91 12.19 -17.57 7.07
CA THR A 91 11.10 -16.68 6.62
C THR A 91 9.85 -17.44 6.15
N SER A 92 9.85 -18.79 6.20
CA SER A 92 8.80 -19.59 5.56
C SER A 92 7.39 -19.33 6.06
N PHE A 93 7.25 -19.07 7.36
CA PHE A 93 5.96 -18.70 7.96
C PHE A 93 5.39 -17.41 7.35
N GLN A 94 6.25 -16.48 6.94
CA GLN A 94 5.81 -15.25 6.28
C GLN A 94 5.24 -15.54 4.89
N ILE A 95 5.77 -16.52 4.16
CA ILE A 95 5.22 -16.94 2.86
C ILE A 95 3.83 -17.54 3.03
N GLU A 96 3.64 -18.42 4.02
CA GLU A 96 2.33 -18.95 4.37
C GLU A 96 1.33 -17.82 4.70
N GLN A 97 1.78 -16.85 5.52
CA GLN A 97 0.96 -15.69 5.86
C GLN A 97 0.61 -14.86 4.62
N LEU A 98 1.53 -14.65 3.67
CA LEU A 98 1.28 -13.90 2.45
C LEU A 98 0.19 -14.57 1.59
N VAL A 99 0.31 -15.88 1.35
CA VAL A 99 -0.69 -16.67 0.62
C VAL A 99 -2.05 -16.57 1.32
N THR A 100 -2.06 -16.80 2.63
CA THR A 100 -3.29 -16.78 3.44
C THR A 100 -3.94 -15.40 3.46
N LYS A 101 -3.15 -14.32 3.62
CA LYS A 101 -3.63 -12.93 3.61
C LYS A 101 -4.22 -12.57 2.24
N ALA A 102 -3.55 -12.93 1.15
CA ALA A 102 -4.03 -12.69 -0.22
C ALA A 102 -5.41 -13.31 -0.44
N ILE A 103 -5.54 -14.62 -0.17
CA ILE A 103 -6.79 -15.37 -0.38
C ILE A 103 -7.93 -14.76 0.43
N ILE A 104 -7.65 -14.40 1.68
CA ILE A 104 -8.69 -13.96 2.61
C ILE A 104 -9.11 -12.53 2.37
N ALA A 105 -8.18 -11.63 2.01
CA ALA A 105 -8.50 -10.29 1.57
C ALA A 105 -9.40 -10.35 0.33
N ASP A 106 -9.04 -11.18 -0.64
CA ASP A 106 -9.79 -11.33 -1.89
C ASP A 106 -11.18 -11.96 -1.68
N ASP A 107 -11.25 -13.06 -0.93
CA ASP A 107 -12.52 -13.71 -0.60
C ASP A 107 -13.45 -12.78 0.17
N ASN A 108 -12.91 -11.97 1.09
CA ASN A 108 -13.72 -10.99 1.78
C ASN A 108 -14.23 -9.91 0.84
N TRP A 109 -13.45 -9.48 -0.15
CA TRP A 109 -13.89 -8.53 -1.18
C TRP A 109 -14.97 -9.11 -2.10
N ARG A 110 -14.94 -10.42 -2.33
CA ARG A 110 -15.94 -11.12 -3.14
C ARG A 110 -17.24 -11.41 -2.40
N ARG A 111 -17.24 -11.39 -1.06
CA ARG A 111 -18.44 -11.65 -0.27
C ARG A 111 -19.50 -10.57 -0.50
N LEU A 112 -20.75 -11.01 -0.51
CA LEU A 112 -21.91 -10.12 -0.44
C LEU A 112 -21.90 -9.33 0.87
N THR A 113 -21.39 -9.89 1.97
CA THR A 113 -21.27 -9.20 3.26
C THR A 113 -19.81 -9.16 3.73
N PRO A 114 -18.98 -8.29 3.15
CA PRO A 114 -17.59 -8.14 3.56
C PRO A 114 -17.54 -7.67 5.02
N ARG A 115 -16.55 -8.15 5.78
CA ARG A 115 -16.41 -7.81 7.20
C ARG A 115 -14.96 -7.67 7.63
N PHE A 116 -14.70 -6.80 8.60
CA PHE A 116 -13.45 -6.82 9.36
C PHE A 116 -13.59 -7.82 10.51
N ALA A 117 -13.02 -9.01 10.36
CA ALA A 117 -13.17 -10.07 11.36
C ALA A 117 -12.31 -9.85 12.60
N TYR A 118 -11.30 -8.97 12.52
CA TYR A 118 -10.43 -8.66 13.64
C TYR A 118 -10.23 -7.15 13.75
N SER A 119 -10.32 -6.64 14.97
CA SER A 119 -10.00 -5.24 15.25
C SER A 119 -9.29 -5.14 16.59
N HIS A 120 -8.33 -4.23 16.67
CA HIS A 120 -7.63 -3.93 17.92
C HIS A 120 -7.05 -2.52 17.89
N VAL A 121 -6.78 -1.99 19.07
CA VAL A 121 -6.26 -0.63 19.26
C VAL A 121 -4.82 -0.72 19.68
N GLU A 122 -3.96 0.04 19.00
CA GLU A 122 -2.54 0.13 19.30
C GLU A 122 -2.14 1.52 19.79
N LEU A 123 -1.17 1.53 20.70
CA LEU A 123 -0.64 2.75 21.31
C LEU A 123 0.45 3.34 20.40
N ALA A 124 0.17 4.50 19.79
CA ALA A 124 1.13 5.28 19.01
C ALA A 124 2.10 6.12 19.88
N PHE A 125 1.89 6.17 21.20
CA PHE A 125 2.65 6.98 22.18
C PHE A 125 2.55 8.50 21.98
N ASN A 126 2.00 8.97 20.86
CA ASN A 126 1.85 10.34 20.42
C ASN A 126 0.51 10.46 19.66
N GLU A 127 -0.07 11.66 19.58
CA GLU A 127 -1.27 11.87 18.76
C GLU A 127 -0.88 11.75 17.28
N VAL A 128 -1.52 10.84 16.57
CA VAL A 128 -1.28 10.62 15.14
C VAL A 128 -2.01 11.68 14.31
N LEU A 129 -1.28 12.29 13.39
CA LEU A 129 -1.74 13.38 12.52
C LEU A 129 -1.94 12.95 11.07
N GLU A 130 -1.15 11.99 10.60
CA GLU A 130 -1.24 11.41 9.27
C GLU A 130 -0.62 10.02 9.26
N LEU A 131 -1.14 9.12 8.43
CA LEU A 131 -0.76 7.72 8.35
C LEU A 131 -0.51 7.30 6.91
N LYS A 132 0.53 6.48 6.70
CA LYS A 132 0.74 5.76 5.45
C LYS A 132 1.14 4.32 5.74
N LEU A 133 0.27 3.38 5.35
CA LEU A 133 0.62 1.96 5.32
C LEU A 133 1.53 1.67 4.12
N LEU A 134 2.53 0.83 4.35
CA LEU A 134 3.31 0.24 3.26
C LEU A 134 2.64 -1.05 2.76
N PRO A 135 2.88 -1.42 1.49
CA PRO A 135 2.35 -2.66 0.92
C PRO A 135 2.72 -3.88 1.76
N GLY A 136 1.80 -4.82 1.90
CA GLY A 136 1.92 -5.98 2.79
C GLY A 136 1.54 -5.70 4.24
N GLY A 137 1.22 -4.45 4.59
CA GLY A 137 0.57 -4.06 5.83
C GLY A 137 1.42 -4.20 7.11
N GLN A 138 2.65 -4.69 7.00
CA GLN A 138 3.54 -4.92 8.14
C GLN A 138 4.09 -3.62 8.73
N TYR A 139 4.43 -2.66 7.88
CA TYR A 139 5.03 -1.40 8.28
C TYR A 139 4.10 -0.22 8.04
N MET A 140 4.14 0.74 8.95
CA MET A 140 3.37 1.97 8.86
C MET A 140 4.26 3.16 9.21
N VAL A 141 4.14 4.24 8.43
CA VAL A 141 4.77 5.52 8.72
C VAL A 141 3.70 6.48 9.22
N ALA A 142 4.01 7.23 10.27
CA ALA A 142 3.10 8.23 10.81
C ALA A 142 3.80 9.56 11.10
N SER A 143 3.10 10.66 10.84
CA SER A 143 3.38 11.95 11.48
C SER A 143 2.62 12.01 12.77
N VAL A 144 3.33 12.31 13.86
CA VAL A 144 2.77 12.33 15.20
C VAL A 144 3.19 13.59 15.94
N LYS A 145 2.39 13.98 16.94
CA LYS A 145 2.74 15.06 17.88
C LYS A 145 2.60 14.63 19.33
N ASP A 146 3.37 15.26 20.19
CA ASP A 146 3.25 15.05 21.64
C ASP A 146 1.96 15.65 22.20
N LYS A 147 1.63 15.33 23.47
CA LYS A 147 0.42 15.85 24.15
C LYS A 147 0.37 17.38 24.17
N SER A 148 1.54 18.01 24.27
CA SER A 148 1.64 19.47 24.36
C SER A 148 1.54 20.17 23.00
N SER A 149 1.49 19.43 21.90
CA SER A 149 1.54 19.94 20.52
C SER A 149 2.76 20.84 20.26
N ARG A 150 3.88 20.59 20.96
CA ARG A 150 5.14 21.33 20.82
C ARG A 150 6.20 20.54 20.05
N ARG A 151 6.10 19.22 20.03
CA ARG A 151 7.09 18.35 19.40
C ARG A 151 6.40 17.46 18.38
N PHE A 152 6.94 17.47 17.18
CA PHE A 152 6.45 16.67 16.06
C PHE A 152 7.50 15.63 15.68
N TYR A 153 7.05 14.48 15.23
CA TYR A 153 7.91 13.38 14.86
C TYR A 153 7.38 12.66 13.63
N ILE A 154 8.29 12.11 12.83
CA ILE A 154 8.00 11.00 11.93
C ILE A 154 8.39 9.70 12.64
N CYS A 155 7.47 8.74 12.68
CA CYS A 155 7.65 7.45 13.32
C CYS A 155 7.42 6.30 12.31
N VAL A 156 8.19 5.23 12.44
CA VAL A 156 7.98 3.96 11.72
C VAL A 156 7.55 2.89 12.71
N TYR A 157 6.43 2.22 12.45
CA TYR A 157 5.85 1.15 13.27
C TYR A 157 5.93 -0.19 12.55
N CYS A 158 6.09 -1.27 13.32
CA CYS A 158 5.86 -2.64 12.87
C CYS A 158 4.55 -3.13 13.48
N LEU A 159 3.54 -3.37 12.64
CA LEU A 159 2.18 -3.71 13.05
C LEU A 159 1.96 -5.20 13.28
N ASP A 160 2.86 -6.04 12.79
CA ASP A 160 2.79 -7.50 12.95
C ASP A 160 3.64 -8.01 14.14
N HIS A 161 4.15 -7.11 14.98
CA HIS A 161 4.91 -7.48 16.17
C HIS A 161 3.97 -8.12 17.21
N PRO A 162 4.36 -9.23 17.88
CA PRO A 162 3.46 -9.94 18.81
C PRO A 162 3.17 -9.16 20.10
N ASP A 163 4.11 -8.33 20.55
CA ASP A 163 3.83 -7.33 21.59
C ASP A 163 3.00 -6.21 20.98
N ARG A 164 1.76 -6.05 21.45
CA ARG A 164 0.84 -5.00 21.00
C ARG A 164 1.39 -3.61 21.30
N HIS A 165 1.97 -3.44 22.49
CA HIS A 165 2.39 -2.12 22.93
C HIS A 165 3.78 -1.70 22.45
N PHE A 166 4.48 -2.51 21.65
CA PHE A 166 4.83 -2.14 20.27
C PHE A 166 5.29 -0.71 19.94
N PRO A 167 6.22 -0.04 20.65
CA PRO A 167 6.60 1.34 20.31
C PRO A 167 7.25 1.46 18.93
N PRO A 168 7.28 2.68 18.35
CA PRO A 168 7.85 2.86 17.02
C PRO A 168 9.31 2.37 16.98
N LEU A 169 9.65 1.65 15.90
CA LEU A 169 10.97 1.11 15.60
C LEU A 169 11.99 2.24 15.38
N ALA A 170 11.55 3.29 14.71
CA ALA A 170 12.35 4.46 14.41
C ALA A 170 11.54 5.73 14.64
N ARG A 171 12.21 6.78 15.11
CA ARG A 171 11.63 8.12 15.27
C ARG A 171 12.64 9.20 14.89
N THR A 172 12.19 10.22 14.15
CA THR A 172 12.96 11.45 13.91
C THR A 172 12.12 12.68 14.24
N PRO A 173 12.67 13.69 14.95
CA PRO A 173 11.96 14.94 15.19
C PRO A 173 11.84 15.76 13.91
N VAL A 174 10.72 16.48 13.78
CA VAL A 174 10.47 17.47 12.72
C VAL A 174 9.98 18.78 13.36
N PRO A 175 10.24 19.95 12.73
CA PRO A 175 9.96 21.24 13.36
C PRO A 175 8.46 21.56 13.44
N THR A 176 7.66 21.08 12.49
CA THR A 176 6.21 21.30 12.41
C THR A 176 5.50 20.02 11.97
N ARG A 177 4.16 20.05 11.90
CA ARG A 177 3.36 18.93 11.37
C ARG A 177 3.83 18.57 9.96
N ALA A 178 4.27 17.33 9.79
CA ALA A 178 4.45 16.74 8.47
C ALA A 178 3.09 16.35 7.89
N TYR A 179 2.85 16.76 6.63
CA TYR A 179 1.64 16.47 5.89
C TYR A 179 1.94 15.87 4.51
N ASN A 180 0.93 15.29 3.85
CA ASN A 180 1.03 14.60 2.56
C ASN A 180 2.13 13.52 2.56
N ILE A 181 2.12 12.66 3.57
CA ILE A 181 3.14 11.64 3.77
C ILE A 181 2.99 10.54 2.73
N GLN A 182 4.08 10.25 2.03
CA GLN A 182 4.21 9.07 1.21
C GLN A 182 5.35 8.20 1.74
N ALA A 183 5.17 6.88 1.64
CA ALA A 183 6.17 5.91 2.01
C ALA A 183 6.16 4.74 1.01
N ARG A 184 7.33 4.30 0.56
CA ARG A 184 7.52 3.17 -0.36
C ARG A 184 8.84 2.45 -0.11
N PHE A 185 8.92 1.17 -0.49
CA PHE A 185 10.16 0.40 -0.46
C PHE A 185 11.05 0.71 -1.67
N LEU A 186 11.91 1.71 -1.56
CA LEU A 186 12.79 2.12 -2.66
C LEU A 186 14.26 1.79 -2.34
N PRO A 187 15.08 1.56 -3.38
CA PRO A 187 16.49 1.34 -3.17
C PRO A 187 17.14 2.70 -2.92
N TRP A 188 18.23 2.73 -2.17
CA TRP A 188 19.02 3.94 -2.05
C TRP A 188 20.51 3.64 -2.00
N LYS A 189 21.30 4.56 -2.59
CA LYS A 189 22.75 4.42 -2.79
C LYS A 189 23.10 3.07 -3.41
N ASP A 190 23.91 2.23 -2.75
CA ASP A 190 24.39 0.91 -3.19
C ASP A 190 23.27 -0.15 -3.32
N ARG A 191 22.11 0.24 -3.83
CA ARG A 191 20.88 -0.52 -3.96
C ARG A 191 20.41 -1.14 -2.64
N ARG A 192 20.68 -0.46 -1.52
CA ARG A 192 20.20 -0.90 -0.21
C ARG A 192 18.68 -0.74 -0.16
N PRO A 193 17.91 -1.80 0.14
CA PRO A 193 16.47 -1.67 0.27
C PRO A 193 16.13 -0.91 1.55
N GLY A 194 15.21 0.03 1.45
CA GLY A 194 14.73 0.78 2.60
C GLY A 194 13.34 1.33 2.40
N ILE A 195 12.80 1.95 3.45
CA ILE A 195 11.60 2.75 3.39
C ILE A 195 12.02 4.17 3.03
N MET A 196 11.65 4.61 1.84
CA MET A 196 11.74 6.01 1.45
C MET A 196 10.48 6.73 1.94
N ILE A 197 10.65 7.84 2.65
CA ILE A 197 9.58 8.60 3.29
C ILE A 197 9.66 10.04 2.79
N LEU A 198 8.63 10.47 2.07
CA LEU A 198 8.47 11.81 1.53
C LEU A 198 7.36 12.53 2.29
N TYR A 199 7.58 13.74 2.74
CA TYR A 199 6.58 14.54 3.44
C TYR A 199 6.81 16.02 3.22
N CYS A 200 5.74 16.80 3.39
CA CYS A 200 5.79 18.25 3.27
C CYS A 200 5.74 18.92 4.65
N LEU A 201 6.44 20.04 4.79
CA LEU A 201 6.40 20.94 5.94
C LEU A 201 6.05 22.35 5.49
N ARG A 202 5.43 23.12 6.38
CA ARG A 202 5.24 24.56 6.23
C ARG A 202 6.06 25.28 7.27
N THR A 203 6.71 26.35 6.85
CA THR A 203 7.41 27.29 7.74
C THR A 203 7.14 28.73 7.29
N PRO A 204 7.18 29.72 8.20
CA PRO A 204 7.01 31.12 7.80
C PRO A 204 8.13 31.52 6.84
N LEU A 205 7.82 32.31 5.81
CA LEU A 205 8.81 32.75 4.83
C LEU A 205 9.96 33.55 5.47
N ASP A 206 9.67 34.30 6.55
CA ASP A 206 10.63 35.14 7.27
C ASP A 206 11.31 34.46 8.46
N ASP A 207 11.03 33.16 8.70
CA ASP A 207 11.54 32.37 9.83
C ASP A 207 11.26 32.97 11.23
N LYS A 208 10.41 33.99 11.33
CA LYS A 208 10.05 34.60 12.60
C LYS A 208 8.94 33.80 13.28
N PRO A 209 9.03 33.57 14.60
CA PRO A 209 7.96 32.93 15.33
C PRO A 209 6.69 33.80 15.24
N ARG A 210 5.57 33.17 14.88
CA ARG A 210 4.26 33.82 14.78
C ARG A 210 3.40 33.42 15.98
N ARG A 211 2.38 34.23 16.28
CA ARG A 211 1.39 33.92 17.34
C ARG A 211 0.51 32.70 17.00
N TYR A 212 0.50 32.28 15.73
CA TYR A 212 -0.26 31.14 15.24
C TYR A 212 0.62 29.90 15.12
N ASN A 213 0.10 28.76 15.57
CA ASN A 213 0.75 27.47 15.38
C ASN A 213 0.46 26.95 13.96
N LEU A 214 1.45 27.02 13.06
CA LEU A 214 1.31 26.49 11.69
C LEU A 214 0.91 25.01 11.66
N ALA A 215 1.23 24.25 12.71
CA ALA A 215 0.89 22.84 12.79
C ALA A 215 -0.60 22.57 13.06
N GLU A 216 -1.35 23.58 13.50
CA GLU A 216 -2.79 23.51 13.75
C GLU A 216 -3.62 23.99 12.56
N LEU A 217 -3.01 24.66 11.59
CA LEU A 217 -3.70 25.08 10.38
C LEU A 217 -3.94 23.89 9.45
N ASN A 218 -5.07 23.92 8.76
CA ASN A 218 -5.36 22.96 7.71
C ASN A 218 -4.30 23.08 6.60
N TYR A 219 -3.79 21.93 6.16
CA TYR A 219 -2.83 21.87 5.06
C TYR A 219 -3.51 21.94 3.68
N ASN A 220 -4.84 21.97 3.62
CA ASN A 220 -5.58 22.22 2.39
C ASN A 220 -5.16 23.60 1.83
N PRO A 221 -4.56 23.62 0.63
CA PRO A 221 -4.06 24.83 0.00
C PRO A 221 -5.15 25.76 -0.55
N GLU A 222 -6.43 25.46 -0.33
CA GLU A 222 -7.56 26.36 -0.59
C GLU A 222 -7.89 27.27 0.59
N ILE A 223 -7.38 26.94 1.78
CA ILE A 223 -7.50 27.81 2.96
C ILE A 223 -6.24 28.67 3.00
N ASP A 224 -6.42 29.96 2.69
CA ASP A 224 -5.31 30.92 2.69
C ASP A 224 -4.73 31.05 4.10
N VAL A 225 -3.42 30.79 4.21
CA VAL A 225 -2.66 31.14 5.40
C VAL A 225 -2.58 32.67 5.43
N PRO A 226 -2.83 33.34 6.57
CA PRO A 226 -2.87 34.81 6.63
C PRO A 226 -1.51 35.48 6.41
N PHE A 227 -0.47 34.73 6.05
CA PHE A 227 0.88 35.20 5.78
C PHE A 227 1.60 34.25 4.80
N PRO A 228 2.62 34.74 4.08
CA PRO A 228 3.42 33.90 3.20
C PRO A 228 4.15 32.79 3.95
N VAL A 229 4.07 31.57 3.44
CA VAL A 229 4.76 30.39 3.95
C VAL A 229 5.68 29.82 2.87
N LYS A 230 6.80 29.25 3.30
CA LYS A 230 7.63 28.37 2.48
C LYS A 230 7.23 26.92 2.71
N HIS A 231 7.23 26.16 1.64
CA HIS A 231 6.88 24.75 1.61
C HIS A 231 8.16 23.93 1.41
N ASN A 232 8.46 23.04 2.35
CA ASN A 232 9.61 22.16 2.24
C ASN A 232 9.11 20.74 1.97
N CYS A 233 9.53 20.14 0.86
CA CYS A 233 9.31 18.73 0.59
C CYS A 233 10.59 17.97 0.93
N ILE A 234 10.53 17.19 2.01
CA ILE A 234 11.68 16.48 2.56
C ILE A 234 11.52 15.00 2.29
N CYS A 235 12.61 14.39 1.82
CA CYS A 235 12.71 12.95 1.65
C CYS A 235 13.76 12.38 2.60
N THR A 236 13.40 11.31 3.30
CA THR A 236 14.28 10.57 4.21
C THR A 236 14.24 9.08 3.89
N PHE A 237 15.30 8.38 4.22
CA PHE A 237 15.46 6.95 3.99
C PHE A 237 15.67 6.23 5.32
N VAL A 238 14.96 5.12 5.52
CA VAL A 238 15.13 4.21 6.66
C VAL A 238 15.55 2.86 6.15
N ASP A 239 16.70 2.37 6.62
CA ASP A 239 17.28 1.10 6.19
C ASP A 239 16.43 -0.09 6.66
N MET A 240 16.00 -0.94 5.74
CA MET A 240 15.09 -2.03 6.09
C MET A 240 15.78 -3.16 6.87
N GLU A 241 17.05 -3.45 6.61
CA GLU A 241 17.79 -4.47 7.38
C GLU A 241 17.86 -4.09 8.86
N SER A 242 18.09 -2.79 9.15
CA SER A 242 18.04 -2.25 10.51
C SER A 242 16.66 -2.41 11.16
N LEU A 243 15.57 -2.18 10.40
CA LEU A 243 14.20 -2.36 10.91
C LEU A 243 13.85 -3.82 11.18
N GLU A 244 14.30 -4.76 10.33
CA GLU A 244 14.09 -6.20 10.54
C GLU A 244 14.80 -6.71 11.79
N VAL A 245 16.02 -6.22 12.08
CA VAL A 245 16.74 -6.58 13.31
C VAL A 245 15.98 -6.12 14.56
N LEU A 246 15.32 -4.96 14.47
CA LEU A 246 14.54 -4.38 15.57
C LEU A 246 13.10 -4.93 15.67
N SER A 247 12.59 -5.57 14.62
CA SER A 247 11.25 -6.17 14.61
C SER A 247 11.25 -7.65 15.02
N ASP A 248 12.39 -8.18 15.45
CA ASP A 248 12.57 -9.55 15.93
C ASP A 248 11.61 -9.89 17.08
N PRO A 249 10.61 -10.77 16.86
CA PRO A 249 9.59 -11.09 17.85
C PRO A 249 10.13 -11.83 19.07
N SER A 250 11.33 -12.42 18.97
CA SER A 250 11.94 -13.18 20.06
C SER A 250 12.55 -12.30 21.15
N ILE A 251 12.71 -11.01 20.88
CA ILE A 251 13.36 -10.08 21.81
C ILE A 251 12.35 -9.07 22.33
N SER A 252 12.11 -9.14 23.64
CA SER A 252 11.35 -8.10 24.33
C SER A 252 12.13 -6.77 24.30
N ARG A 253 11.44 -5.68 24.01
CA ARG A 253 12.05 -4.34 24.00
C ARG A 253 12.63 -3.91 25.34
N THR A 254 12.07 -4.39 26.45
CA THR A 254 12.58 -4.05 27.80
C THR A 254 13.91 -4.73 28.09
N SER A 255 14.30 -5.74 27.30
CA SER A 255 15.57 -6.42 27.44
C SER A 255 16.75 -5.52 27.09
N ASP A 256 17.86 -5.72 27.80
CA ASP A 256 19.12 -5.06 27.48
C ASP A 256 19.65 -5.49 26.10
N ALA A 257 19.30 -6.70 25.65
CA ALA A 257 19.62 -7.19 24.31
C ALA A 257 19.00 -6.31 23.22
N PHE A 258 17.74 -5.90 23.36
CA PHE A 258 17.11 -4.96 22.41
C PHE A 258 17.82 -3.62 22.40
N ARG A 259 18.11 -3.06 23.59
CA ARG A 259 18.79 -1.76 23.71
C ARG A 259 20.19 -1.80 23.12
N ALA A 260 20.94 -2.87 23.37
CA ALA A 260 22.26 -3.08 22.80
C ALA A 260 22.20 -3.19 21.26
N ARG A 261 21.24 -3.96 20.71
CA ARG A 261 21.01 -4.03 19.26
C ARG A 261 20.68 -2.66 18.67
N ALA A 262 19.73 -1.94 19.27
CA ALA A 262 19.33 -0.62 18.81
C ALA A 262 20.48 0.41 18.88
N ALA A 263 21.32 0.34 19.91
CA ALA A 263 22.49 1.22 20.06
C ALA A 263 23.61 0.89 19.07
N ALA A 264 23.72 -0.36 18.63
CA ALA A 264 24.71 -0.80 17.64
C ALA A 264 24.34 -0.43 16.19
N LEU A 265 23.05 -0.18 15.93
CA LEU A 265 22.56 0.20 14.61
C LEU A 265 22.86 1.69 14.30
N PRO A 266 23.02 2.05 13.02
CA PRO A 266 23.17 3.45 12.62
C PRO A 266 21.90 4.24 12.93
N LYS A 267 22.00 5.58 12.89
CA LYS A 267 20.83 6.46 12.99
C LYS A 267 19.78 6.03 11.95
N PRO A 268 18.52 5.79 12.37
CA PRO A 268 17.56 5.11 11.51
C PRO A 268 17.17 5.95 10.29
N PHE A 269 17.02 7.27 10.47
CA PHE A 269 16.69 8.18 9.37
C PHE A 269 17.95 8.77 8.75
N GLN A 270 18.11 8.55 7.45
CA GLN A 270 19.12 9.16 6.60
C GLN A 270 18.44 10.22 5.74
N PHE A 271 18.97 11.44 5.76
CA PHE A 271 18.48 12.52 4.92
C PHE A 271 18.82 12.25 3.46
N VAL A 272 17.85 12.47 2.56
CA VAL A 272 18.02 12.23 1.12
C VAL A 272 17.99 13.54 0.34
N ILE A 273 16.91 14.32 0.46
CA ILE A 273 16.77 15.62 -0.22
C ILE A 273 15.79 16.52 0.56
N ASP A 274 15.98 17.84 0.43
CA ASP A 274 15.05 18.88 0.88
C ASP A 274 14.85 19.85 -0.29
N LEU A 275 13.61 19.91 -0.78
CA LEU A 275 13.21 20.89 -1.78
C LEU A 275 12.37 21.97 -1.12
N VAL A 276 12.90 23.19 -1.10
CA VAL A 276 12.20 24.37 -0.60
C VAL A 276 11.53 25.09 -1.77
N SER A 277 10.24 25.41 -1.62
CA SER A 277 9.48 26.19 -2.59
C SER A 277 8.68 27.29 -1.90
N ASN A 278 8.56 28.44 -2.56
CA ASN A 278 7.64 29.50 -2.15
C ASN A 278 6.21 29.25 -2.69
N SER A 279 6.06 28.26 -3.58
CA SER A 279 4.76 27.83 -4.07
C SER A 279 4.27 26.62 -3.28
N PRO A 280 2.94 26.47 -3.10
CA PRO A 280 2.36 25.26 -2.53
C PRO A 280 2.80 24.00 -3.28
N ILE A 281 3.21 23.00 -2.51
CA ILE A 281 3.58 21.66 -2.98
C ILE A 281 2.39 20.73 -2.75
N GLU A 282 1.94 20.08 -3.81
CA GLU A 282 0.79 19.18 -3.83
C GLU A 282 1.17 17.82 -4.44
N PHE A 283 0.32 16.83 -4.18
CA PHE A 283 0.41 15.47 -4.74
C PHE A 283 1.80 14.84 -4.73
N PRO A 284 2.53 14.84 -3.59
CA PRO A 284 3.79 14.15 -3.53
C PRO A 284 3.58 12.66 -3.81
N SER A 285 4.48 12.08 -4.58
CA SER A 285 4.51 10.67 -4.92
C SER A 285 5.95 10.17 -4.94
N LEU A 286 6.15 8.93 -4.50
CA LEU A 286 7.42 8.24 -4.58
C LEU A 286 7.31 7.19 -5.68
N LEU A 287 8.34 7.02 -6.49
CA LEU A 287 8.32 6.01 -7.55
C LEU A 287 9.72 5.49 -7.88
N GLN A 288 9.75 4.37 -8.57
CA GLN A 288 10.95 3.89 -9.23
C GLN A 288 10.83 4.13 -10.73
N TYR A 289 11.84 4.76 -11.31
CA TYR A 289 11.91 5.07 -12.73
C TYR A 289 13.29 4.68 -13.27
N ARG A 290 13.31 3.84 -14.31
CA ARG A 290 14.55 3.28 -14.90
C ARG A 290 15.50 2.70 -13.84
N GLY A 291 14.94 1.95 -12.89
CA GLY A 291 15.69 1.31 -11.80
C GLY A 291 16.13 2.26 -10.68
N ARG A 292 15.83 3.56 -10.75
CA ARG A 292 16.28 4.58 -9.80
C ARG A 292 15.10 5.15 -9.00
N PRO A 293 15.32 5.58 -7.74
CA PRO A 293 14.30 6.20 -6.91
C PRO A 293 14.06 7.67 -7.31
N PHE A 294 12.80 8.06 -7.47
CA PHE A 294 12.39 9.43 -7.73
C PHE A 294 11.28 9.87 -6.76
N ALA A 295 11.24 11.17 -6.49
CA ALA A 295 10.05 11.83 -5.96
C ALA A 295 9.42 12.68 -7.06
N CYS A 296 8.10 12.67 -7.16
CA CYS A 296 7.31 13.53 -8.02
C CYS A 296 6.44 14.42 -7.14
N ILE A 297 6.36 15.70 -7.46
CA ILE A 297 5.48 16.66 -6.78
C ILE A 297 4.86 17.61 -7.81
N VAL A 298 3.77 18.25 -7.43
CA VAL A 298 3.20 19.37 -8.17
C VAL A 298 3.52 20.67 -7.43
N GLN A 299 4.18 21.61 -8.12
CA GLN A 299 4.35 22.98 -7.65
C GLN A 299 3.30 23.86 -8.34
N ARG A 300 2.49 24.57 -7.54
CA ARG A 300 1.47 25.46 -8.09
C ARG A 300 2.08 26.58 -8.95
N PRO A 301 1.37 27.00 -10.02
CA PRO A 301 0.02 26.54 -10.40
C PRO A 301 -0.01 25.28 -11.27
N ASN A 302 1.03 24.99 -12.05
CA ASN A 302 0.97 24.01 -13.14
C ASN A 302 2.31 23.34 -13.48
N GLU A 303 3.23 23.25 -12.53
CA GLU A 303 4.54 22.64 -12.75
C GLU A 303 4.64 21.29 -12.03
N ILE A 304 5.06 20.25 -12.75
CA ILE A 304 5.38 18.94 -12.18
C ILE A 304 6.88 18.85 -12.04
N VAL A 305 7.35 18.58 -10.82
CA VAL A 305 8.77 18.48 -10.49
C VAL A 305 9.12 17.05 -10.14
N LEU A 306 10.14 16.53 -10.81
CA LEU A 306 10.75 15.22 -10.58
C LEU A 306 12.13 15.40 -9.94
N LEU A 307 12.34 14.75 -8.81
CA LEU A 307 13.58 14.76 -8.05
C LEU A 307 14.23 13.37 -8.13
N ASP A 308 15.40 13.28 -8.74
CA ASP A 308 16.23 12.08 -8.69
C ASP A 308 16.85 11.95 -7.29
N LEU A 309 16.42 10.95 -6.52
CA LEU A 309 16.82 10.79 -5.12
C LEU A 309 18.24 10.25 -4.94
N LEU A 310 18.94 9.88 -6.03
CA LEU A 310 20.36 9.49 -6.00
C LEU A 310 21.28 10.64 -6.36
N THR A 311 20.93 11.44 -7.38
CA THR A 311 21.80 12.54 -7.85
C THR A 311 21.39 13.91 -7.34
N SER A 312 20.24 14.00 -6.67
CA SER A 312 19.59 15.26 -6.28
C SER A 312 19.34 16.19 -7.47
N ARG A 313 19.30 15.67 -8.70
CA ARG A 313 18.95 16.44 -9.89
C ARG A 313 17.45 16.63 -9.95
N THR A 314 17.06 17.87 -10.21
CA THR A 314 15.68 18.26 -10.42
C THR A 314 15.39 18.32 -11.91
N SER A 315 14.24 17.82 -12.31
CA SER A 315 13.69 18.00 -13.65
C SER A 315 12.25 18.49 -13.51
N SER A 316 11.75 19.32 -14.42
CA SER A 316 10.36 19.78 -14.32
C SER A 316 9.70 20.01 -15.66
N ILE A 317 8.39 19.78 -15.66
CA ILE A 317 7.48 19.98 -16.77
C ILE A 317 6.53 21.10 -16.40
N LYS A 318 6.39 22.10 -17.28
CA LYS A 318 5.33 23.10 -17.17
C LYS A 318 4.18 22.71 -18.09
N CYS A 319 3.01 22.46 -17.52
CA CYS A 319 1.82 22.09 -18.27
C CYS A 319 1.18 23.33 -18.89
N GLU A 320 1.36 23.53 -20.20
CA GLU A 320 0.77 24.67 -20.92
C GLU A 320 -0.76 24.67 -20.88
N ARG A 321 -1.36 25.86 -20.95
CA ARG A 321 -2.82 25.98 -21.01
C ARG A 321 -3.35 25.37 -22.31
N ILE A 322 -4.51 24.73 -22.24
CA ILE A 322 -5.21 24.27 -23.43
C ILE A 322 -5.79 25.50 -24.12
N PRO A 323 -5.44 25.82 -25.38
CA PRO A 323 -5.88 27.06 -26.03
C PRO A 323 -7.40 27.23 -26.14
N THR A 324 -8.15 26.12 -26.11
CA THR A 324 -9.62 26.12 -26.14
C THR A 324 -10.25 26.62 -24.84
N TYR A 325 -9.48 26.66 -23.75
CA TYR A 325 -9.93 27.01 -22.41
C TYR A 325 -9.01 28.11 -21.85
N ASP A 326 -9.40 29.38 -21.94
CA ASP A 326 -8.57 30.51 -21.47
C ASP A 326 -8.47 30.60 -19.94
N GLU A 327 -9.22 29.75 -19.23
CA GLU A 327 -9.37 29.78 -17.78
C GLU A 327 -8.14 29.28 -16.99
N GLU A 328 -8.20 29.47 -15.67
CA GLU A 328 -7.19 28.96 -14.76
C GLU A 328 -7.21 27.43 -14.73
N HIS A 329 -6.07 26.83 -15.09
CA HIS A 329 -5.86 25.38 -15.03
C HIS A 329 -5.24 25.01 -13.69
N LYS A 330 -5.83 24.03 -13.02
CA LYS A 330 -5.32 23.47 -11.76
C LYS A 330 -5.10 21.97 -11.95
N ILE A 331 -3.87 21.51 -11.68
CA ILE A 331 -3.59 20.07 -11.58
C ILE A 331 -4.28 19.55 -10.32
N ARG A 332 -5.06 18.47 -10.45
CA ARG A 332 -5.83 17.85 -9.36
C ARG A 332 -5.33 16.47 -8.95
N ALA A 333 -4.58 15.81 -9.82
CA ALA A 333 -3.89 14.57 -9.52
C ALA A 333 -2.79 14.33 -10.54
N VAL A 334 -1.77 13.57 -10.14
CA VAL A 334 -0.66 13.19 -11.00
C VAL A 334 -0.24 11.74 -10.71
N ARG A 335 0.06 10.98 -11.76
CA ARG A 335 0.66 9.65 -11.66
C ARG A 335 1.73 9.50 -12.74
N VAL A 336 2.96 9.25 -12.32
CA VAL A 336 4.04 8.93 -13.26
C VAL A 336 3.82 7.52 -13.81
N LEU A 337 4.10 7.32 -15.11
CA LEU A 337 4.00 6.05 -15.83
C LEU A 337 5.42 5.58 -16.19
N PRO A 338 6.13 4.87 -15.29
CA PRO A 338 7.56 4.68 -15.43
C PRO A 338 7.96 3.81 -16.63
N ARG A 339 7.07 2.92 -17.09
CA ARG A 339 7.30 2.03 -18.23
C ARG A 339 7.17 2.73 -19.59
N GLN A 340 6.55 3.91 -19.64
CA GLN A 340 6.33 4.69 -20.87
C GLN A 340 7.09 6.02 -20.89
N ASP A 341 7.92 6.31 -19.87
CA ASP A 341 8.58 7.61 -19.75
C ASP A 341 7.59 8.80 -19.78
N GLN A 342 6.39 8.62 -19.23
CA GLN A 342 5.29 9.58 -19.29
C GLN A 342 4.72 9.90 -17.90
N VAL A 343 3.85 10.91 -17.83
CA VAL A 343 3.06 11.26 -16.66
C VAL A 343 1.60 11.48 -17.04
N LEU A 344 0.71 10.82 -16.30
CA LEU A 344 -0.74 11.00 -16.37
C LEU A 344 -1.14 12.13 -15.42
N ILE A 345 -1.89 13.10 -15.93
CA ILE A 345 -2.31 14.29 -15.20
C ILE A 345 -3.83 14.41 -15.28
N ILE A 346 -4.45 14.83 -14.19
CA ILE A 346 -5.84 15.30 -14.21
C ILE A 346 -5.84 16.79 -13.95
N ARG A 347 -6.44 17.57 -14.85
CA ARG A 347 -6.58 19.02 -14.68
C ARG A 347 -8.04 19.43 -14.59
N THR A 348 -8.30 20.46 -13.81
CA THR A 348 -9.56 21.18 -13.77
C THR A 348 -9.38 22.57 -14.37
N PHE A 349 -10.37 23.02 -15.13
CA PHE A 349 -10.49 24.40 -15.58
C PHE A 349 -11.81 24.96 -15.08
N ARG A 350 -11.71 26.05 -14.31
CA ARG A 350 -12.87 26.71 -13.70
C ARG A 350 -13.46 27.69 -14.70
N LEU A 351 -14.62 27.35 -15.26
CA LEU A 351 -15.36 28.25 -16.15
C LEU A 351 -15.88 29.45 -15.33
N ARG A 352 -15.11 30.54 -15.26
CA ARG A 352 -15.56 31.80 -14.69
C ARG A 352 -16.46 32.50 -15.71
N LYS A 353 -17.66 32.91 -15.28
CA LYS A 353 -18.72 33.53 -16.10
C LYS A 353 -18.18 34.49 -17.18
N TRP A 354 -18.50 34.20 -18.44
CA TRP A 354 -18.43 35.13 -19.55
C TRP A 354 -19.86 35.61 -19.88
N ASN A 355 -20.10 36.91 -19.71
CA ASN A 355 -21.23 37.66 -20.28
C ASN A 355 -22.68 37.34 -19.83
N GLY A 356 -23.00 37.54 -18.55
CA GLY A 356 -24.38 37.87 -18.12
C GLY A 356 -25.44 36.75 -18.16
N ASN A 357 -25.25 35.67 -18.91
CA ASN A 357 -26.09 34.49 -18.87
C ASN A 357 -25.45 33.48 -17.90
N LEU A 358 -26.05 33.34 -16.72
CA LEU A 358 -25.66 32.32 -15.73
C LEU A 358 -25.88 30.93 -16.32
N ILE A 359 -24.82 30.27 -16.77
CA ILE A 359 -24.67 28.86 -16.45
C ILE A 359 -23.70 28.84 -15.28
N GLU A 360 -24.20 28.49 -14.10
CA GLU A 360 -23.39 28.38 -12.89
C GLU A 360 -22.30 27.34 -13.09
N GLY A 361 -21.04 27.79 -13.09
CA GLY A 361 -19.96 27.24 -12.26
C GLY A 361 -19.66 25.74 -12.32
N VAL A 362 -19.91 25.06 -13.44
CA VAL A 362 -19.52 23.66 -13.57
C VAL A 362 -18.07 23.56 -14.04
N ASP A 363 -17.23 23.00 -13.17
CA ASP A 363 -15.87 22.67 -13.51
C ASP A 363 -15.83 21.64 -14.64
N LYS A 364 -14.88 21.81 -15.55
CA LYS A 364 -14.56 20.79 -16.56
C LYS A 364 -13.20 20.19 -16.26
N HIS A 365 -13.02 18.94 -16.68
CA HIS A 365 -11.89 18.13 -16.31
C HIS A 365 -11.26 17.46 -17.52
N THR A 366 -9.94 17.44 -17.57
CA THR A 366 -9.17 16.70 -18.58
C THR A 366 -8.28 15.67 -17.93
N VAL A 367 -8.15 14.53 -18.60
CA VAL A 367 -7.08 13.56 -18.37
C VAL A 367 -6.06 13.75 -19.48
N GLU A 368 -4.78 13.81 -19.14
CA GLU A 368 -3.71 14.19 -20.05
C GLU A 368 -2.49 13.28 -19.86
N ILE A 369 -1.80 12.95 -20.95
CA ILE A 369 -0.52 12.25 -20.92
C ILE A 369 0.56 13.17 -21.47
N HIS A 370 1.63 13.34 -20.69
CA HIS A 370 2.79 14.15 -21.03
C HIS A 370 4.06 13.32 -20.98
N ASN A 371 5.03 13.64 -21.82
CA ASN A 371 6.37 13.05 -21.75
C ASN A 371 7.15 13.59 -20.55
N LEU A 372 7.91 12.71 -19.91
CA LEU A 372 8.85 13.11 -18.88
C LEU A 372 10.05 13.85 -19.49
N PRO A 373 10.56 14.89 -18.83
CA PRO A 373 11.73 15.61 -19.28
C PRO A 373 12.96 14.75 -19.03
N ARG A 374 14.04 15.01 -19.76
CA ARG A 374 15.32 14.33 -19.47
C ARG A 374 15.82 14.77 -18.09
N PRO A 375 16.52 13.89 -17.35
CA PRO A 375 17.05 14.25 -16.03
C PRO A 375 17.89 15.53 -16.05
N GLY A 376 17.51 16.52 -15.23
CA GLY A 376 18.17 17.81 -15.12
C GLY A 376 17.57 18.92 -15.99
N GLN A 377 16.59 18.63 -16.84
CA GLN A 377 15.89 19.67 -17.62
C GLN A 377 14.79 20.31 -16.79
N LEU A 378 14.85 21.63 -16.63
CA LEU A 378 13.91 22.42 -15.83
C LEU A 378 12.96 23.22 -16.73
N GLY A 379 11.71 23.33 -16.30
CA GLY A 379 10.69 24.18 -16.92
C GLY A 379 10.39 23.81 -18.37
N VAL A 380 10.54 22.52 -18.74
CA VAL A 380 10.25 22.07 -20.09
C VAL A 380 8.76 22.26 -20.34
N SER A 381 8.41 23.13 -21.29
CA SER A 381 7.04 23.21 -21.78
C SER A 381 6.71 21.89 -22.47
N SER A 382 5.74 21.16 -21.92
CA SER A 382 5.21 19.96 -22.57
C SER A 382 3.83 20.29 -23.08
N THR A 383 3.66 20.19 -24.40
CA THR A 383 2.35 19.87 -24.96
C THR A 383 1.98 18.46 -24.51
N PHE A 384 0.70 18.22 -24.21
CA PHE A 384 0.21 16.86 -24.01
C PHE A 384 0.37 16.10 -25.33
N GLU A 385 0.67 14.81 -25.27
CA GLU A 385 0.60 13.95 -26.45
C GLU A 385 -0.85 13.63 -26.77
N GLU A 386 -1.61 13.35 -25.72
CA GLU A 386 -3.03 13.04 -25.77
C GLU A 386 -3.73 13.69 -24.60
N TYR A 387 -4.97 14.12 -24.83
CA TYR A 387 -5.87 14.51 -23.76
C TYR A 387 -7.28 14.03 -24.06
N ARG A 388 -8.05 13.81 -23.00
CA ARG A 388 -9.46 13.49 -23.07
C ARG A 388 -10.23 14.39 -22.11
N LEU A 389 -11.27 15.03 -22.63
CA LEU A 389 -12.26 15.72 -21.82
C LEU A 389 -13.11 14.68 -21.10
N LEU A 390 -13.28 14.83 -19.79
CA LEU A 390 -14.28 14.08 -19.06
C LEU A 390 -15.63 14.75 -19.36
N GLU A 391 -16.47 14.06 -20.13
CA GLU A 391 -17.68 14.61 -20.76
C GLU A 391 -18.73 15.10 -19.75
N ASP A 392 -18.65 14.62 -18.51
CA ASP A 392 -19.52 15.04 -17.44
C ASP A 392 -19.07 16.37 -16.84
N ALA A 393 -19.83 17.41 -17.13
CA ALA A 393 -19.74 18.66 -16.39
C ALA A 393 -20.23 18.37 -14.95
N MET A 394 -19.29 18.17 -14.01
CA MET A 394 -19.58 17.91 -12.60
C MET A 394 -18.53 18.60 -11.73
N ASN A 395 -18.94 19.09 -10.56
CA ASN A 395 -18.01 19.62 -9.58
C ASN A 395 -17.37 18.46 -8.81
N VAL A 396 -16.08 18.23 -9.08
CA VAL A 396 -15.29 17.19 -8.42
C VAL A 396 -14.49 17.78 -7.26
N ALA A 397 -14.74 17.26 -6.06
CA ALA A 397 -14.04 17.63 -4.83
C ALA A 397 -12.59 17.13 -4.87
N GLU A 398 -12.41 15.86 -5.24
CA GLU A 398 -11.12 15.19 -5.23
C GLU A 398 -10.99 14.18 -6.36
N PHE A 399 -9.79 14.12 -6.93
CA PHE A 399 -9.39 13.05 -7.83
C PHE A 399 -8.37 12.16 -7.14
N HIS A 400 -8.57 10.85 -7.27
CA HIS A 400 -7.63 9.83 -6.80
C HIS A 400 -7.29 8.93 -7.98
N ILE A 401 -5.99 8.72 -8.23
CA ILE A 401 -5.53 7.79 -9.25
C ILE A 401 -5.05 6.53 -8.52
N SER A 402 -5.52 5.35 -8.92
CA SER A 402 -4.98 4.09 -8.43
C SER A 402 -3.48 4.05 -8.70
N ASP A 403 -2.71 3.39 -7.85
CA ASP A 403 -1.27 3.28 -8.07
C ASP A 403 -0.79 1.87 -7.79
N PHE A 404 -0.34 1.20 -8.85
CA PHE A 404 0.27 -0.11 -8.75
C PHE A 404 1.74 0.06 -8.41
N TYR A 405 2.07 -0.34 -7.19
CA TYR A 405 3.43 -0.27 -6.72
C TYR A 405 3.98 -1.68 -6.48
N GLU A 406 4.91 -2.07 -7.35
CA GLU A 406 5.75 -3.24 -7.17
C GLU A 406 7.05 -2.82 -6.48
N PRO A 407 7.35 -3.32 -5.27
CA PRO A 407 8.63 -3.11 -4.63
C PRO A 407 9.72 -3.81 -5.43
N ILE A 408 10.95 -3.37 -5.21
CA ILE A 408 12.11 -4.01 -5.81
C ILE A 408 12.20 -5.45 -5.35
N LYS A 409 12.34 -6.34 -6.33
CA LYS A 409 12.62 -7.75 -6.11
C LYS A 409 13.90 -7.90 -5.31
N GLY A 410 13.80 -8.62 -4.18
CA GLY A 410 14.96 -9.08 -3.44
C GLY A 410 15.84 -9.97 -4.32
N ARG A 411 17.11 -10.13 -3.93
CA ARG A 411 18.12 -10.86 -4.74
C ARG A 411 17.72 -12.29 -5.11
N ASP A 412 16.90 -12.93 -4.28
CA ASP A 412 16.45 -14.32 -4.43
C ASP A 412 14.94 -14.45 -4.64
N HIS A 413 14.23 -13.33 -4.85
CA HIS A 413 12.79 -13.36 -5.09
C HIS A 413 12.50 -13.97 -6.46
N PRO A 414 11.46 -14.82 -6.56
CA PRO A 414 10.97 -15.25 -7.86
C PRO A 414 10.22 -14.12 -8.54
N ASP A 415 10.07 -14.26 -9.86
CA ASP A 415 9.08 -13.50 -10.59
C ASP A 415 7.70 -14.08 -10.24
N LEU A 416 6.96 -13.38 -9.38
CA LEU A 416 5.57 -13.75 -9.05
C LEU A 416 4.61 -13.50 -10.22
N TYR A 417 5.03 -12.62 -11.15
CA TYR A 417 4.26 -12.22 -12.31
C TYR A 417 5.16 -12.25 -13.54
N ASP A 418 4.58 -12.63 -14.69
CA ASP A 418 5.25 -12.49 -15.98
C ASP A 418 5.50 -11.00 -16.23
N PRO A 419 6.77 -10.56 -16.40
CA PRO A 419 7.08 -9.15 -16.68
C PRO A 419 6.45 -8.63 -17.98
N ASN A 420 6.08 -9.53 -18.90
CA ASN A 420 5.40 -9.22 -20.16
C ASN A 420 3.87 -9.32 -20.06
N ALA A 421 3.33 -9.69 -18.89
CA ALA A 421 1.90 -9.69 -18.65
C ALA A 421 1.33 -8.30 -18.90
N ARG A 422 0.06 -8.30 -19.35
CA ARG A 422 -0.72 -7.08 -19.49
C ARG A 422 -0.73 -6.33 -18.14
N PRO A 423 -0.31 -5.05 -18.10
CA PRO A 423 -0.42 -4.23 -16.91
C PRO A 423 -1.88 -4.08 -16.46
N ASP A 424 -2.08 -3.72 -15.21
CA ASP A 424 -3.42 -3.46 -14.68
C ASP A 424 -3.97 -2.12 -15.19
N PRO A 425 -5.28 -1.98 -15.42
CA PRO A 425 -5.88 -0.69 -15.76
C PRO A 425 -5.61 0.38 -14.68
N ILE A 426 -5.39 1.61 -15.14
CA ILE A 426 -5.31 2.76 -14.24
C ILE A 426 -6.73 3.20 -13.95
N THR A 427 -7.10 3.24 -12.68
CA THR A 427 -8.42 3.68 -12.25
C THR A 427 -8.33 5.11 -11.74
N ILE A 428 -9.19 5.97 -12.25
CA ILE A 428 -9.34 7.36 -11.83
C ILE A 428 -10.68 7.46 -11.10
N TYR A 429 -10.64 7.88 -9.84
CA TYR A 429 -11.82 8.10 -9.04
C TYR A 429 -12.05 9.60 -8.87
N ALA A 430 -13.26 10.05 -9.19
CA ALA A 430 -13.71 11.43 -9.04
C ALA A 430 -14.80 11.47 -7.95
N CYS A 431 -14.48 12.04 -6.78
CA CYS A 431 -15.44 12.24 -5.68
C CYS A 431 -16.17 13.57 -5.86
N LEU A 432 -17.50 13.56 -5.95
CA LEU A 432 -18.30 14.74 -6.31
C LEU A 432 -18.63 15.64 -5.09
N GLU A 433 -18.76 16.96 -5.29
CA GLU A 433 -19.05 17.95 -4.22
C GLU A 433 -20.51 17.95 -3.75
N ASP A 434 -21.50 17.78 -4.64
CA ASP A 434 -22.94 17.98 -4.34
C ASP A 434 -23.73 16.67 -4.19
N LEU A 435 -23.35 15.82 -3.23
CA LEU A 435 -24.04 14.53 -2.94
C LEU A 435 -24.00 13.49 -4.08
N GLY A 436 -23.27 13.77 -5.15
CA GLY A 436 -23.23 12.94 -6.35
C GLY A 436 -22.47 11.61 -6.19
N GLY A 437 -22.08 11.18 -4.98
CA GLY A 437 -21.31 9.96 -4.82
C GLY A 437 -19.94 10.05 -5.51
N MET A 438 -19.60 9.06 -6.32
CA MET A 438 -18.30 8.96 -6.98
C MET A 438 -18.44 8.41 -8.41
N VAL A 439 -17.62 8.94 -9.32
CA VAL A 439 -17.50 8.43 -10.70
C VAL A 439 -16.14 7.77 -10.87
N GLN A 440 -16.08 6.69 -11.62
CA GLN A 440 -14.85 5.99 -11.94
C GLN A 440 -14.59 6.08 -13.45
N TYR A 441 -13.36 6.38 -13.83
CA TYR A 441 -12.85 6.21 -15.18
C TYR A 441 -11.73 5.16 -15.17
N SER A 442 -11.60 4.38 -16.24
CA SER A 442 -10.53 3.38 -16.35
C SER A 442 -9.72 3.62 -17.61
N VAL A 443 -8.41 3.83 -17.48
CA VAL A 443 -7.48 3.88 -18.61
C VAL A 443 -6.93 2.47 -18.81
N LEU A 444 -7.33 1.81 -19.90
CA LEU A 444 -6.90 0.44 -20.15
C LEU A 444 -5.54 0.41 -20.85
N PRO A 445 -4.67 -0.58 -20.56
CA PRO A 445 -3.45 -0.76 -21.32
C PRO A 445 -3.75 -1.41 -22.67
N LEU A 446 -3.08 -0.90 -23.70
CA LEU A 446 -3.05 -1.41 -25.06
C LEU A 446 -1.70 -2.06 -25.35
N GLN A 447 -1.69 -3.02 -26.27
CA GLN A 447 -0.47 -3.66 -26.74
C GLN A 447 -0.03 -2.99 -28.05
N ALA A 448 1.20 -2.50 -28.08
CA ALA A 448 1.83 -2.01 -29.30
C ALA A 448 2.18 -3.18 -30.24
N TYR A 449 2.46 -2.87 -31.50
CA TYR A 449 2.80 -3.87 -32.53
C TYR A 449 4.06 -4.71 -32.22
N ASP A 450 4.97 -4.19 -31.43
CA ASP A 450 6.19 -4.87 -30.96
C ASP A 450 5.96 -5.69 -29.66
N GLY A 451 4.72 -5.73 -29.17
CA GLY A 451 4.31 -6.51 -28.02
C GLY A 451 4.41 -5.78 -26.68
N HIS A 452 4.94 -4.55 -26.61
CA HIS A 452 5.00 -3.81 -25.34
C HIS A 452 3.62 -3.24 -24.96
N TRP A 453 3.33 -3.18 -23.67
CA TRP A 453 2.09 -2.60 -23.16
C TRP A 453 2.26 -1.13 -22.81
N PHE A 454 1.29 -0.32 -23.16
CA PHE A 454 1.28 1.12 -22.92
C PHE A 454 -0.15 1.60 -22.62
N TYR A 455 -0.30 2.69 -21.88
CA TYR A 455 -1.58 3.36 -21.65
C TYR A 455 -1.73 4.53 -22.62
N ASN A 456 -2.90 4.66 -23.24
CA ASN A 456 -3.31 5.83 -24.01
C ASN A 456 -4.72 6.27 -23.59
N LEU A 457 -5.19 7.43 -24.06
CA LEU A 457 -6.48 7.99 -23.63
C LEU A 457 -7.63 7.74 -24.61
N GLU A 458 -7.37 7.05 -25.72
CA GLU A 458 -8.37 6.67 -26.72
C GLU A 458 -9.51 5.87 -26.08
N PHE A 459 -9.17 4.92 -25.19
CA PHE A 459 -10.13 4.10 -24.47
C PHE A 459 -10.07 4.34 -22.96
N CYS A 460 -10.81 5.36 -22.52
CA CYS A 460 -11.03 5.70 -21.12
C CYS A 460 -12.54 5.61 -20.79
N PRO A 461 -13.12 4.39 -20.73
CA PRO A 461 -14.52 4.22 -20.40
C PRO A 461 -14.83 4.82 -19.02
N LYS A 462 -15.92 5.55 -18.98
CA LYS A 462 -16.60 5.92 -17.75
C LYS A 462 -17.36 4.70 -17.25
N VAL A 463 -17.08 4.30 -16.02
CA VAL A 463 -17.87 3.34 -15.27
C VAL A 463 -18.92 4.14 -14.49
N GLU A 464 -20.15 3.62 -14.42
CA GLU A 464 -21.30 4.31 -13.88
C GLU A 464 -21.05 4.95 -12.50
N GLN A 465 -21.80 6.03 -12.25
CA GLN A 465 -21.79 6.74 -10.97
C GLN A 465 -22.24 5.80 -9.84
N THR A 466 -21.45 5.74 -8.78
CA THR A 466 -21.82 4.94 -7.60
C THR A 466 -22.95 5.57 -6.79
N VAL A 467 -23.48 4.75 -5.88
CA VAL A 467 -24.55 5.06 -4.93
C VAL A 467 -24.46 6.51 -4.43
N GLN A 468 -25.54 7.26 -4.65
CA GLN A 468 -25.74 8.56 -4.05
C GLN A 468 -26.26 8.37 -2.62
N ASP A 469 -25.63 9.06 -1.66
CA ASP A 469 -26.11 9.13 -0.28
C ASP A 469 -26.40 10.61 0.02
N PRO A 470 -27.67 10.99 0.22
CA PRO A 470 -28.04 12.39 0.41
C PRO A 470 -27.49 12.98 1.71
N ASP A 471 -27.16 12.15 2.69
CA ASP A 471 -26.71 12.56 4.01
C ASP A 471 -25.18 12.50 4.16
N HIS A 472 -24.49 11.82 3.24
CA HIS A 472 -23.05 11.57 3.33
C HIS A 472 -22.29 11.75 2.01
N HIS A 473 -21.16 12.44 2.07
CA HIS A 473 -20.15 12.42 1.03
C HIS A 473 -19.37 11.11 1.02
N MET A 474 -19.14 10.59 -0.19
CA MET A 474 -18.23 9.47 -0.41
C MET A 474 -16.80 9.95 -0.59
N ARG A 475 -15.88 9.25 0.07
CA ARG A 475 -14.44 9.41 -0.07
C ARG A 475 -13.83 8.05 -0.38
N ILE A 476 -12.66 8.06 -1.01
CA ILE A 476 -12.00 6.83 -1.45
C ILE A 476 -10.55 6.80 -1.00
N LEU A 477 -10.12 5.61 -0.57
CA LEU A 477 -8.72 5.23 -0.50
C LEU A 477 -8.45 4.35 -1.72
N PRO A 478 -7.75 4.87 -2.73
CA PRO A 478 -7.60 4.17 -4.00
C PRO A 478 -6.79 2.89 -3.79
N GLY A 479 -7.23 1.83 -4.46
CA GLY A 479 -6.48 0.60 -4.67
C GLY A 479 -6.49 0.26 -6.16
N LEU A 480 -5.53 -0.52 -6.62
CA LEU A 480 -5.51 -1.00 -7.99
C LEU A 480 -6.59 -2.06 -8.24
N HIS A 481 -6.75 -3.00 -7.32
CA HIS A 481 -7.72 -4.08 -7.40
C HIS A 481 -8.86 -3.91 -6.39
N ARG A 482 -8.57 -3.27 -5.25
CA ARG A 482 -9.53 -3.16 -4.14
C ARG A 482 -9.45 -1.77 -3.52
N ALA A 483 -10.40 -0.91 -3.86
CA ALA A 483 -10.49 0.42 -3.28
C ALA A 483 -11.46 0.44 -2.09
N LEU A 484 -11.05 1.09 -1.00
CA LEU A 484 -11.88 1.24 0.19
C LEU A 484 -12.63 2.58 0.10
N VAL A 485 -13.95 2.53 0.13
CA VAL A 485 -14.79 3.73 0.21
C VAL A 485 -15.17 3.97 1.67
N TYR A 486 -15.27 5.23 2.07
CA TYR A 486 -15.82 5.61 3.35
C TYR A 486 -16.72 6.83 3.22
N THR A 487 -17.69 6.94 4.12
CA THR A 487 -18.68 8.03 4.08
C THR A 487 -18.48 9.02 5.21
N VAL A 488 -18.69 10.30 4.91
CA VAL A 488 -18.52 11.45 5.82
C VAL A 488 -19.80 12.29 5.76
N PRO A 489 -20.34 12.82 6.87
CA PRO A 489 -21.53 13.67 6.82
C PRO A 489 -21.32 14.92 5.95
N VAL A 490 -22.34 15.33 5.21
CA VAL A 490 -22.27 16.42 4.23
C VAL A 490 -21.88 17.77 4.84
N GLY A 491 -22.36 18.02 6.06
CA GLY A 491 -22.02 19.22 6.83
C GLY A 491 -20.65 19.19 7.50
N ASP A 492 -19.94 18.06 7.49
CA ASP A 492 -18.67 17.92 8.20
C ASP A 492 -17.50 18.48 7.38
N ARG A 493 -17.19 19.76 7.64
CA ARG A 493 -16.03 20.47 7.07
C ARG A 493 -14.80 20.43 7.98
N SER A 494 -14.78 19.55 8.99
CA SER A 494 -13.63 19.48 9.89
C SER A 494 -12.44 18.79 9.22
N ASP A 495 -11.22 19.14 9.63
CA ASP A 495 -9.98 18.45 9.25
C ASP A 495 -9.93 17.00 9.76
N ARG A 496 -10.92 16.59 10.55
CA ARG A 496 -10.97 15.33 11.28
C ARG A 496 -12.36 14.72 11.14
N PRO A 497 -12.80 14.46 9.89
CA PRO A 497 -14.18 14.13 9.62
C PRO A 497 -14.64 12.88 10.35
N LYS A 498 -15.92 12.85 10.71
CA LYS A 498 -16.60 11.65 11.20
C LYS A 498 -16.69 10.64 10.07
N ILE A 499 -16.25 9.42 10.34
CA ILE A 499 -16.37 8.30 9.39
C ILE A 499 -17.59 7.47 9.80
N MET A 500 -18.64 7.55 8.99
CA MET A 500 -19.94 6.93 9.30
C MET A 500 -20.02 5.49 8.84
N SER A 501 -19.37 5.17 7.72
CA SER A 501 -19.29 3.81 7.22
C SER A 501 -18.03 3.56 6.40
N LEU A 502 -17.64 2.29 6.32
CA LEU A 502 -16.64 1.77 5.39
C LEU A 502 -17.36 0.87 4.39
N GLY A 503 -16.90 0.85 3.16
CA GLY A 503 -17.43 0.03 2.08
C GLY A 503 -16.33 -0.46 1.17
N ARG A 504 -16.56 -1.61 0.54
CA ARG A 504 -15.75 -2.07 -0.57
C ARG A 504 -16.24 -1.40 -1.83
N TYR A 505 -15.30 -1.05 -2.69
CA TYR A 505 -15.56 -0.72 -4.07
C TYR A 505 -14.91 -1.79 -4.97
N HIS A 506 -15.64 -2.23 -5.99
CA HIS A 506 -15.20 -3.24 -6.95
C HIS A 506 -15.80 -2.93 -8.31
N ASN A 507 -15.00 -2.93 -9.38
CA ASN A 507 -15.52 -2.77 -10.73
C ASN A 507 -15.81 -4.15 -11.36
N PRO A 508 -17.08 -4.55 -11.58
CA PRO A 508 -17.41 -5.86 -12.14
C PRO A 508 -16.94 -6.02 -13.59
N ASP A 509 -16.85 -4.91 -14.32
CA ASP A 509 -16.47 -4.89 -15.74
C ASP A 509 -15.02 -5.30 -15.98
N TRP A 510 -14.19 -5.31 -14.93
CA TRP A 510 -12.84 -5.86 -15.04
C TRP A 510 -12.84 -7.33 -15.46
N ASN A 511 -13.91 -8.09 -15.22
CA ASN A 511 -13.97 -9.47 -15.74
C ASN A 511 -14.39 -9.54 -17.20
N LEU A 512 -15.21 -8.58 -17.66
CA LEU A 512 -15.75 -8.56 -19.02
C LEU A 512 -14.68 -8.15 -20.03
N TRP A 513 -13.82 -7.21 -19.67
CA TRP A 513 -12.77 -6.71 -20.56
C TRP A 513 -11.45 -7.49 -20.46
N TYR A 514 -11.37 -8.44 -19.52
CA TYR A 514 -10.13 -9.14 -19.23
C TYR A 514 -10.34 -10.63 -18.95
N GLU A 515 -10.36 -11.44 -20.00
CA GLU A 515 -10.11 -12.87 -19.86
C GLU A 515 -8.76 -13.08 -19.17
N GLY A 516 -8.80 -13.69 -17.98
CA GLY A 516 -7.60 -14.00 -17.21
C GLY A 516 -7.04 -12.87 -16.34
N TYR A 517 -7.86 -11.91 -15.92
CA TYR A 517 -7.44 -10.92 -14.93
C TYR A 517 -7.61 -11.39 -13.48
N PRO A 518 -6.64 -11.09 -12.59
CA PRO A 518 -5.36 -10.46 -12.88
C PRO A 518 -4.30 -11.43 -13.45
N HIS A 519 -4.50 -12.75 -13.34
CA HIS A 519 -3.46 -13.73 -13.67
C HIS A 519 -4.00 -15.01 -14.35
N GLY A 520 -4.08 -14.97 -15.68
CA GLY A 520 -4.41 -16.11 -16.55
C GLY A 520 -5.78 -16.74 -16.31
N PRO A 521 -6.21 -17.70 -17.15
CA PRO A 521 -7.33 -18.56 -16.78
C PRO A 521 -7.00 -19.23 -15.45
N PHE A 522 -7.96 -19.24 -14.51
CA PHE A 522 -7.82 -20.04 -13.29
C PHE A 522 -7.35 -21.44 -13.69
N PRO A 523 -6.24 -21.96 -13.11
CA PRO A 523 -5.77 -23.29 -13.47
C PRO A 523 -6.93 -24.28 -13.28
N GLN A 524 -7.41 -24.82 -14.40
CA GLN A 524 -8.53 -25.76 -14.40
C GLN A 524 -8.02 -27.15 -13.97
N GLY A 525 -8.82 -27.87 -13.19
CA GLY A 525 -8.50 -29.22 -12.73
C GLY A 525 -7.67 -29.28 -11.44
N ASP A 526 -6.89 -30.35 -11.28
CA ASP A 526 -6.21 -30.76 -10.04
C ASP A 526 -5.08 -29.82 -9.58
N LEU A 527 -4.87 -28.70 -10.29
CA LEU A 527 -3.83 -27.71 -9.99
C LEU A 527 -4.38 -26.37 -9.46
N SER A 528 -5.64 -26.30 -9.05
CA SER A 528 -6.13 -25.11 -8.36
C SER A 528 -5.47 -24.93 -6.98
N VAL A 529 -5.09 -23.71 -6.62
CA VAL A 529 -4.58 -23.37 -5.27
C VAL A 529 -5.71 -23.37 -4.23
N VAL A 530 -6.94 -23.09 -4.66
CA VAL A 530 -8.12 -22.96 -3.78
C VAL A 530 -9.28 -23.77 -4.36
N ARG A 531 -9.99 -24.53 -3.51
CA ARG A 531 -11.08 -25.42 -3.97
C ARG A 531 -12.26 -24.66 -4.58
N GLN A 532 -12.77 -23.65 -3.89
CA GLN A 532 -13.95 -22.89 -4.32
C GLN A 532 -13.82 -21.46 -3.82
N ARG A 533 -14.00 -20.50 -4.73
CA ARG A 533 -14.00 -19.06 -4.42
C ARG A 533 -15.43 -18.53 -4.42
N TYR A 534 -15.65 -17.44 -3.70
CA TYR A 534 -16.88 -16.67 -3.86
C TYR A 534 -16.98 -16.12 -5.29
N ARG A 535 -18.20 -16.02 -5.81
CA ARG A 535 -18.44 -15.31 -7.07
C ARG A 535 -18.07 -13.85 -6.90
N GLN A 536 -17.58 -13.23 -7.96
CA GLN A 536 -17.37 -11.79 -7.94
C GLN A 536 -18.73 -11.09 -7.86
N PRO A 537 -18.88 -10.09 -6.99
CA PRO A 537 -20.12 -9.36 -6.82
C PRO A 537 -20.36 -8.46 -8.03
N GLU A 538 -21.61 -8.38 -8.47
CA GLU A 538 -22.03 -7.48 -9.55
C GLU A 538 -22.13 -6.03 -9.06
N ASP A 539 -22.43 -5.83 -7.77
CA ASP A 539 -22.54 -4.51 -7.17
C ASP A 539 -21.19 -3.80 -7.04
N LEU A 540 -21.11 -2.58 -7.59
CA LEU A 540 -19.95 -1.70 -7.53
C LEU A 540 -19.52 -1.38 -6.10
N TYR A 541 -20.50 -1.24 -5.21
CA TYR A 541 -20.31 -0.79 -3.84
C TYR A 541 -21.05 -1.69 -2.86
N TRP A 542 -20.40 -2.02 -1.74
CA TRP A 542 -21.07 -2.67 -0.62
C TRP A 542 -20.49 -2.27 0.74
N LYS A 543 -21.35 -2.01 1.72
CA LYS A 543 -20.94 -1.63 3.07
C LYS A 543 -20.23 -2.78 3.81
N ILE A 544 -19.05 -2.51 4.35
CA ILE A 544 -18.29 -3.47 5.15
C ILE A 544 -18.81 -3.47 6.58
N GLN A 545 -19.13 -4.64 7.09
CA GLN A 545 -19.54 -4.81 8.48
C GLN A 545 -18.34 -4.58 9.40
N CYS A 546 -18.48 -3.60 10.30
CA CYS A 546 -17.51 -3.30 11.35
C CYS A 546 -18.23 -3.29 12.70
N HIS A 547 -17.97 -4.29 13.54
CA HIS A 547 -18.57 -4.43 14.87
C HIS A 547 -17.69 -3.87 16.00
N SER A 548 -16.77 -2.95 15.68
CA SER A 548 -15.85 -2.41 16.67
C SER A 548 -16.49 -1.25 17.44
N ASN A 549 -16.55 -1.36 18.78
CA ASN A 549 -16.95 -0.25 19.65
C ASN A 549 -16.05 0.98 19.46
N VAL A 550 -14.79 0.76 19.07
CA VAL A 550 -13.83 1.82 18.81
C VAL A 550 -14.14 2.53 17.48
N PHE A 551 -14.62 1.78 16.48
CA PHE A 551 -15.11 2.40 15.25
C PHE A 551 -16.33 3.29 15.52
N LYS A 552 -17.23 2.90 16.43
CA LYS A 552 -18.32 3.77 16.89
C LYS A 552 -17.78 5.08 17.50
N GLN A 553 -16.74 5.02 18.32
CA GLN A 553 -16.08 6.22 18.85
C GLN A 553 -15.49 7.10 17.73
N ILE A 554 -14.93 6.51 16.67
CA ILE A 554 -14.44 7.27 15.50
C ILE A 554 -15.61 7.93 14.75
N SER A 555 -16.75 7.24 14.61
CA SER A 555 -17.94 7.82 13.97
C SER A 555 -18.53 8.99 14.77
N GLU A 556 -18.31 9.01 16.10
CA GLU A 556 -18.80 10.07 16.98
C GLU A 556 -17.81 11.23 17.11
N ALA A 557 -16.51 10.93 17.28
CA ALA A 557 -15.46 11.90 17.61
C ALA A 557 -14.65 12.40 16.39
N GLY A 558 -14.68 11.68 15.27
CA GLY A 558 -13.88 11.99 14.08
C GLY A 558 -12.58 11.19 13.97
N CYS A 559 -12.03 11.17 12.76
CA CYS A 559 -10.81 10.46 12.38
C CYS A 559 -9.72 11.46 12.00
N ASN A 560 -8.54 11.40 12.62
CA ASN A 560 -7.42 12.27 12.27
C ASN A 560 -6.78 11.86 10.94
N ALA A 561 -6.68 10.56 10.69
CA ALA A 561 -6.02 9.99 9.51
C ALA A 561 -6.50 8.57 9.29
N ILE A 562 -6.64 8.17 8.02
CA ILE A 562 -6.98 6.81 7.63
C ILE A 562 -6.06 6.37 6.49
N THR A 563 -5.65 5.11 6.51
CA THR A 563 -4.86 4.50 5.44
C THR A 563 -5.24 3.05 5.25
N TRP A 564 -4.97 2.51 4.06
CA TRP A 564 -5.43 1.21 3.58
C TRP A 564 -4.31 0.50 2.84
N ASP A 565 -4.17 -0.80 3.07
CA ASP A 565 -3.37 -1.70 2.23
C ASP A 565 -4.29 -2.71 1.55
N GLU A 566 -4.52 -2.50 0.26
CA GLU A 566 -5.41 -3.34 -0.54
C GLU A 566 -4.97 -4.79 -0.60
N SER A 567 -3.68 -5.05 -0.44
CA SER A 567 -3.12 -6.38 -0.62
C SER A 567 -3.41 -7.32 0.56
N THR A 568 -3.47 -6.78 1.77
CA THR A 568 -3.83 -7.53 2.99
C THR A 568 -5.24 -7.27 3.48
N GLY A 569 -5.89 -6.22 2.97
CA GLY A 569 -7.19 -5.77 3.45
C GLY A 569 -7.13 -5.08 4.81
N ARG A 570 -5.97 -4.55 5.20
CA ARG A 570 -5.75 -3.86 6.48
C ARG A 570 -6.10 -2.38 6.37
N VAL A 571 -6.89 -1.89 7.33
CA VAL A 571 -7.15 -0.46 7.53
C VAL A 571 -6.50 -0.02 8.83
N CYS A 572 -5.84 1.15 8.83
CA CYS A 572 -5.41 1.82 10.05
C CYS A 572 -6.08 3.19 10.16
N MET A 573 -6.66 3.49 11.32
CA MET A 573 -7.40 4.72 11.59
C MET A 573 -6.88 5.39 12.86
N ALA A 574 -6.43 6.63 12.77
CA ALA A 574 -6.02 7.44 13.90
C ALA A 574 -7.23 8.11 14.55
N MET A 575 -7.41 7.89 15.86
CA MET A 575 -8.52 8.48 16.60
C MET A 575 -8.22 9.93 17.00
N GLN A 576 -9.24 10.79 16.99
CA GLN A 576 -9.09 12.19 17.38
C GLN A 576 -8.63 12.33 18.85
N LYS A 577 -7.62 13.19 19.09
CA LYS A 577 -7.09 13.55 20.44
C LYS A 577 -6.68 12.34 21.29
N ASN A 578 -6.43 11.20 20.66
CA ASN A 578 -5.97 9.98 21.32
C ASN A 578 -4.53 9.67 20.88
N MET A 579 -3.78 9.01 21.73
CA MET A 579 -2.45 8.47 21.41
C MET A 579 -2.54 7.08 20.80
N ASN A 580 -3.71 6.70 20.32
CA ASN A 580 -4.01 5.36 19.83
C ASN A 580 -4.48 5.40 18.37
N PHE A 581 -4.27 4.30 17.68
CA PHE A 581 -4.87 4.04 16.37
C PHE A 581 -5.55 2.68 16.35
N LEU A 582 -6.63 2.57 15.58
CA LEU A 582 -7.41 1.36 15.38
C LEU A 582 -6.87 0.64 14.15
N ILE A 583 -6.55 -0.66 14.30
CA ILE A 583 -6.25 -1.56 13.19
C ILE A 583 -7.47 -2.43 12.95
N LEU A 584 -7.96 -2.43 11.71
CA LEU A 584 -9.03 -3.31 11.23
C LEU A 584 -8.42 -4.28 10.21
N ASP A 585 -8.54 -5.56 10.49
CA ASP A 585 -8.06 -6.62 9.60
C ASP A 585 -9.23 -7.51 9.16
N VAL A 586 -9.19 -7.93 7.90
CA VAL A 586 -10.11 -8.95 7.37
C VAL A 586 -9.97 -10.27 8.13
N LYS A 587 -8.76 -10.58 8.62
CA LYS A 587 -8.50 -11.71 9.52
C LYS A 587 -7.32 -11.41 10.44
N ARG A 588 -7.38 -11.95 11.65
CA ARG A 588 -6.28 -11.92 12.61
C ARG A 588 -5.01 -12.53 12.01
N VAL A 589 -3.92 -11.76 12.02
CA VAL A 589 -2.59 -12.28 11.73
C VAL A 589 -2.21 -13.29 12.81
N MET A 590 -1.90 -14.52 12.40
CA MET A 590 -1.45 -15.56 13.31
C MET A 590 -0.01 -15.26 13.72
N THR A 591 0.28 -15.26 15.02
CA THR A 591 1.66 -15.21 15.50
C THR A 591 2.33 -16.56 15.25
N PRO A 592 3.66 -16.60 14.96
CA PRO A 592 4.39 -17.85 14.89
C PRO A 592 4.17 -18.66 16.17
N ASP A 593 3.95 -19.97 16.05
CA ASP A 593 3.83 -20.86 17.19
C ASP A 593 5.24 -21.22 17.70
N ASP A 594 5.52 -20.99 18.98
CA ASP A 594 6.82 -21.31 19.61
C ASP A 594 7.24 -22.78 19.42
N ARG A 595 6.26 -23.68 19.24
CA ARG A 595 6.51 -25.09 18.94
C ARG A 595 7.30 -25.28 17.63
N PHE A 596 7.20 -24.37 16.66
CA PHE A 596 8.01 -24.43 15.44
C PHE A 596 9.47 -24.09 15.71
N ALA A 597 9.73 -23.08 16.54
CA ALA A 597 11.08 -22.75 16.94
C ALA A 597 11.72 -23.93 17.70
N GLN A 598 10.97 -24.59 18.58
CA GLN A 598 11.41 -25.81 19.25
C GLN A 598 11.67 -26.96 18.28
N TRP A 599 10.76 -27.20 17.33
CA TRP A 599 10.90 -28.25 16.32
C TRP A 599 12.14 -28.05 15.45
N ARG A 600 12.39 -26.84 14.97
CA ARG A 600 13.59 -26.53 14.17
C ARG A 600 14.87 -26.69 14.96
N ARG A 601 14.88 -26.31 16.25
CA ARG A 601 16.02 -26.59 17.14
C ARG A 601 16.28 -28.09 17.24
N LEU A 602 15.23 -28.90 17.40
CA LEU A 602 15.37 -30.36 17.42
C LEU A 602 15.91 -30.91 16.09
N GLN A 603 15.41 -30.42 14.94
CA GLN A 603 15.93 -30.79 13.61
C GLN A 603 17.42 -30.46 13.47
N ALA A 604 17.82 -29.24 13.83
CA ALA A 604 19.21 -28.79 13.78
C ALA A 604 20.12 -29.64 14.69
N MET A 605 19.66 -30.00 15.89
CA MET A 605 20.40 -30.89 16.79
C MET A 605 20.58 -32.30 16.22
N THR A 606 19.62 -32.77 15.41
CA THR A 606 19.68 -34.10 14.79
C THR A 606 20.44 -34.14 13.45
N ALA A 607 20.66 -33.00 12.80
CA ALA A 607 21.34 -32.92 11.50
C ALA A 607 22.87 -33.12 11.57
N GLY A 608 23.44 -33.22 12.78
CA GLY A 608 24.88 -33.34 12.99
C GLY A 608 25.64 -32.03 12.70
N PRO A 609 26.79 -31.79 13.35
CA PRO A 609 27.54 -30.54 13.22
C PRO A 609 28.13 -30.29 11.82
N ASP A 610 28.20 -31.31 10.95
CA ASP A 610 28.87 -31.22 9.65
C ASP A 610 27.99 -30.64 8.52
N THR A 611 26.74 -30.25 8.78
CA THR A 611 25.77 -29.80 7.75
C THR A 611 25.29 -28.36 7.88
N LEU A 612 25.86 -27.57 8.80
CA LEU A 612 25.51 -26.15 9.00
C LEU A 612 26.64 -25.23 8.50
N TRP A 613 26.85 -25.21 7.18
CA TRP A 613 27.60 -24.16 6.46
C TRP A 613 26.89 -23.76 5.19
#